data_AF-A0A225D076-F1
#
_entry.id   AF-A0A225D076-F1
#
_cell.length_a   1.000
_cell.length_b   1.000
_cell.length_c   1.000
_cell.angle_alpha   90.00
_cell.angle_beta   90.00
_cell.angle_gamma   90.00
#
_symmetry.space_group_name_H-M   'P 1'
#
loop_
_entity.id
_entity.type
_entity.pdbx_description
1 polymer ?
#
loop_
_entity_poly.entity_id
_entity_poly.type
_entity_poly.pdbx_seq_one_letter_code
_entity_poly.pdbx_strand_id
1 'polypeptide(L)'
;MVPGLAGRWPACERWTPEYLAAAGGDTLIPVSHYPDGVTLAGKVEMTVGDYLAAISATPESWQHHYMESVELAELSEALYQDAPVPTDLDNLPGVSDTVFFGLNTGSCCHIHAHEEAVVFQVVGTKVFTLYPPEDVRHLYFEPITQDYRRSRVVFPEVDYRRFPLARRLNRIDVVLKPGDALYLPVHWAHWTAAEGFTFTLTRFFQARLRHYRFPSPGIRCILGRLIQLMRDRK
;
A
#
# COMPACT_ATOMS: atom_id res chain seq x y z
N MET A 1 4.61 9.53 11.74
CA MET A 1 3.14 9.65 11.78
C MET A 1 2.79 11.04 12.26
N VAL A 2 1.79 11.67 11.64
CA VAL A 2 1.21 12.94 12.05
C VAL A 2 -0.25 12.67 12.39
N PRO A 3 -0.62 12.61 13.68
CA PRO A 3 -1.99 12.32 14.08
C PRO A 3 -2.96 13.39 13.58
N GLY A 4 -4.13 12.98 13.07
CA GLY A 4 -5.22 13.88 12.70
C GLY A 4 -4.95 14.87 11.55
N LEU A 5 -3.87 14.71 10.77
CA LEU A 5 -3.54 15.60 9.65
C LEU A 5 -4.69 15.72 8.62
N ALA A 6 -5.37 14.61 8.35
CA ALA A 6 -6.53 14.53 7.47
C ALA A 6 -7.87 14.53 8.25
N GLY A 7 -7.86 14.74 9.56
CA GLY A 7 -9.03 14.57 10.42
C GLY A 7 -10.19 15.54 10.17
N ARG A 8 -10.00 16.55 9.32
CA ARG A 8 -11.06 17.48 8.87
C ARG A 8 -11.54 17.23 7.45
N TRP A 9 -11.06 16.18 6.79
CA TRP A 9 -11.52 15.84 5.45
C TRP A 9 -12.96 15.33 5.52
N PRO A 10 -13.86 15.80 4.64
CA PRO A 10 -15.20 15.24 4.50
C PRO A 10 -15.19 13.71 4.38
N ALA A 11 -14.17 13.15 3.73
CA ALA A 11 -13.97 11.72 3.58
C ALA A 11 -13.96 10.95 4.92
N CYS A 12 -13.34 11.50 5.97
CA CYS A 12 -13.25 10.85 7.27
C CYS A 12 -14.60 10.77 8.01
N GLU A 13 -15.58 11.59 7.62
CA GLU A 13 -16.93 11.61 8.20
C GLU A 13 -17.96 10.90 7.31
N ARG A 14 -17.82 11.03 5.99
CA ARG A 14 -18.83 10.60 5.00
C ARG A 14 -18.63 9.18 4.50
N TRP A 15 -17.39 8.73 4.38
CA TRP A 15 -17.11 7.50 3.65
C TRP A 15 -17.50 6.27 4.43
N THR A 16 -18.55 5.63 3.94
CA THR A 16 -19.06 4.33 4.32
C THR A 16 -19.13 3.46 3.05
N PRO A 17 -19.18 2.12 3.15
CA PRO A 17 -19.41 1.28 1.97
C PRO A 17 -20.63 1.74 1.15
N GLU A 18 -21.71 2.17 1.81
CA GLU A 18 -22.92 2.67 1.14
C GLU A 18 -22.66 3.97 0.38
N TYR A 19 -21.92 4.92 0.97
CA TYR A 19 -21.54 6.16 0.30
C TYR A 19 -20.60 5.92 -0.88
N LEU A 20 -19.61 5.03 -0.72
CA LEU A 20 -18.67 4.67 -1.79
C LEU A 20 -19.40 4.04 -2.98
N ALA A 21 -20.36 3.15 -2.71
CA ALA A 21 -21.21 2.56 -3.75
C ALA A 21 -22.07 3.62 -4.45
N ALA A 22 -22.61 4.61 -3.72
CA ALA A 22 -23.38 5.69 -4.33
C ALA A 22 -22.53 6.68 -5.15
N ALA A 23 -21.31 6.96 -4.71
CA ALA A 23 -20.45 7.99 -5.30
C ALA A 23 -19.59 7.48 -6.47
N GLY A 24 -19.22 6.20 -6.49
CA GLY A 24 -18.34 5.61 -7.49
C GLY A 24 -18.70 4.18 -7.88
N GLY A 25 -19.93 3.74 -7.59
CA GLY A 25 -20.35 2.35 -7.72
C GLY A 25 -20.15 1.75 -9.11
N ASP A 26 -20.36 2.53 -10.17
CA ASP A 26 -20.26 2.06 -11.56
C ASP A 26 -18.81 1.95 -12.08
N THR A 27 -17.83 2.44 -11.32
CA THR A 27 -16.43 2.42 -11.74
C THR A 27 -15.89 0.99 -11.73
N LEU A 28 -15.33 0.53 -12.85
CA LEU A 28 -14.66 -0.76 -12.94
C LEU A 28 -13.30 -0.69 -12.25
N ILE A 29 -13.05 -1.67 -11.37
CA ILE A 29 -11.80 -1.77 -10.60
C ILE A 29 -11.22 -3.19 -10.68
N PRO A 30 -9.88 -3.32 -10.67
CA PRO A 30 -9.24 -4.60 -10.47
C PRO A 30 -9.25 -4.97 -8.98
N VAL A 31 -9.81 -6.12 -8.65
CA VAL A 31 -9.76 -6.70 -7.31
C VAL A 31 -8.77 -7.86 -7.32
N SER A 32 -7.74 -7.75 -6.49
CA SER A 32 -6.69 -8.76 -6.34
C SER A 32 -7.01 -9.71 -5.20
N HIS A 33 -6.86 -11.01 -5.40
CA HIS A 33 -7.07 -12.03 -4.38
C HIS A 33 -5.73 -12.56 -3.86
N TYR A 34 -5.52 -12.44 -2.55
CA TYR A 34 -4.35 -12.93 -1.84
C TYR A 34 -4.75 -13.94 -0.75
N PRO A 35 -4.97 -15.24 -1.05
CA PRO A 35 -5.53 -16.20 -0.10
C PRO A 35 -4.71 -16.37 1.19
N ASP A 36 -3.42 -16.08 1.16
CA ASP A 36 -2.48 -16.09 2.29
C ASP A 36 -2.02 -14.67 2.69
N GLY A 37 -2.66 -13.62 2.16
CA GLY A 37 -2.30 -12.21 2.35
C GLY A 37 -1.03 -11.74 1.64
N VAL A 38 -0.34 -12.62 0.90
CA VAL A 38 1.00 -12.34 0.33
C VAL A 38 1.11 -12.73 -1.16
N THR A 39 0.58 -13.89 -1.52
CA THR A 39 0.67 -14.51 -2.84
C THR A 39 -0.55 -14.14 -3.68
N LEU A 40 -0.33 -13.44 -4.80
CA LEU A 40 -1.41 -13.10 -5.73
C LEU A 40 -1.93 -14.39 -6.39
N ALA A 41 -3.16 -14.79 -6.08
CA ALA A 41 -3.82 -15.94 -6.71
C ALA A 41 -4.54 -15.57 -8.01
N GLY A 42 -5.02 -14.33 -8.13
CA GLY A 42 -5.71 -13.87 -9.32
C GLY A 42 -6.19 -12.42 -9.19
N LYS A 43 -6.61 -11.87 -10.33
CA LYS A 43 -7.30 -10.59 -10.42
C LYS A 43 -8.65 -10.79 -11.11
N VAL A 44 -9.67 -10.12 -10.61
CA VAL A 44 -10.99 -10.05 -11.23
C VAL A 44 -11.37 -8.59 -11.39
N GLU A 45 -11.97 -8.24 -12.52
CA GLU A 45 -12.55 -6.92 -12.72
C GLU A 45 -14.03 -6.95 -12.36
N MET A 46 -14.46 -5.97 -11.59
CA MET A 46 -15.87 -5.73 -11.26
C MET A 46 -16.08 -4.27 -10.91
N THR A 47 -17.34 -3.86 -10.82
CA THR A 47 -17.66 -2.50 -10.40
C THR A 47 -17.38 -2.34 -8.90
N VAL A 48 -17.12 -1.10 -8.45
CA VAL A 48 -17.00 -0.79 -7.01
C VAL A 48 -18.26 -1.23 -6.26
N GLY A 49 -19.45 -0.99 -6.84
CA GLY A 49 -20.73 -1.39 -6.26
C GLY A 49 -20.84 -2.89 -6.07
N ASP A 50 -20.49 -3.68 -7.10
CA ASP A 50 -20.50 -5.14 -7.03
C ASP A 50 -19.51 -5.65 -5.96
N TYR A 51 -18.30 -5.08 -5.92
CA TYR A 51 -17.30 -5.45 -4.93
C TYR A 51 -17.78 -5.16 -3.50
N LEU A 52 -18.32 -3.96 -3.26
CA LEU A 52 -18.83 -3.57 -1.94
C LEU A 52 -20.05 -4.41 -1.52
N ALA A 53 -20.93 -4.78 -2.46
CA ALA A 53 -22.02 -5.70 -2.21
C ALA A 53 -21.50 -7.10 -1.86
N ALA A 54 -20.46 -7.58 -2.55
CA ALA A 54 -19.90 -8.91 -2.36
C ALA A 54 -19.18 -9.06 -1.00
N ILE A 55 -18.38 -8.07 -0.58
CA ILE A 55 -17.74 -8.07 0.75
C ILE A 55 -18.76 -7.98 1.89
N SER A 56 -19.91 -7.33 1.65
CA SER A 56 -20.99 -7.20 2.64
C SER A 56 -21.79 -8.51 2.78
N ALA A 57 -22.14 -9.12 1.64
CA ALA A 57 -22.96 -10.34 1.62
C ALA A 57 -22.18 -11.59 2.06
N THR A 58 -20.90 -11.69 1.70
CA THR A 58 -20.08 -12.90 1.90
C THR A 58 -18.68 -12.58 2.43
N PRO A 59 -18.55 -11.94 3.61
CA PRO A 59 -17.29 -11.39 4.09
C PRO A 59 -16.16 -12.43 4.19
N GLU A 60 -16.47 -13.68 4.50
CA GLU A 60 -15.48 -14.77 4.55
C GLU A 60 -14.91 -15.13 3.18
N SER A 61 -15.74 -15.10 2.13
CA SER A 61 -15.32 -15.39 0.76
C SER A 61 -14.44 -14.29 0.16
N TRP A 62 -14.52 -13.08 0.71
CA TRP A 62 -13.78 -11.91 0.25
C TRP A 62 -12.67 -11.47 1.21
N GLN A 63 -12.33 -12.29 2.19
CA GLN A 63 -11.13 -12.05 2.98
C GLN A 63 -9.92 -12.00 2.05
N HIS A 64 -9.07 -11.00 2.28
CA HIS A 64 -7.85 -10.76 1.49
C HIS A 64 -8.08 -10.54 -0.02
N HIS A 65 -9.34 -10.27 -0.41
CA HIS A 65 -9.64 -9.66 -1.70
C HIS A 65 -9.57 -8.16 -1.51
N TYR A 66 -8.64 -7.53 -2.22
CA TYR A 66 -8.27 -6.16 -1.99
C TYR A 66 -8.18 -5.41 -3.31
N MET A 67 -8.81 -4.24 -3.35
CA MET A 67 -8.62 -3.33 -4.47
C MET A 67 -7.24 -2.70 -4.34
N GLU A 68 -6.39 -2.95 -5.34
CA GLU A 68 -5.03 -2.44 -5.41
C GLU A 68 -4.90 -1.43 -6.55
N SER A 69 -4.51 -0.22 -6.16
CA SER A 69 -3.85 0.77 -7.01
C SER A 69 -4.70 1.44 -8.11
N VAL A 70 -5.85 1.99 -7.74
CA VAL A 70 -6.63 2.90 -8.61
C VAL A 70 -6.40 4.35 -8.18
N GLU A 71 -6.30 5.28 -9.14
CA GLU A 71 -6.23 6.71 -8.84
C GLU A 71 -7.57 7.19 -8.25
N LEU A 72 -7.54 7.98 -7.17
CA LEU A 72 -8.76 8.46 -6.52
C LEU A 72 -9.67 9.23 -7.49
N ALA A 73 -9.07 10.03 -8.38
CA ALA A 73 -9.80 10.79 -9.40
C ALA A 73 -10.46 9.89 -10.46
N GLU A 74 -9.86 8.74 -10.77
CA GLU A 74 -10.46 7.74 -11.66
C GLU A 74 -11.56 6.94 -10.96
N LEU A 75 -11.46 6.77 -9.64
CA LEU A 75 -12.47 6.09 -8.83
C LEU A 75 -13.79 6.87 -8.82
N SER A 76 -13.73 8.17 -8.50
CA SER A 76 -14.88 9.08 -8.52
C SER A 76 -14.44 10.52 -8.23
N GLU A 77 -14.93 11.47 -9.05
CA GLU A 77 -14.73 12.91 -8.82
C GLU A 77 -15.32 13.35 -7.47
N ALA A 78 -16.47 12.80 -7.06
CA ALA A 78 -17.09 13.14 -5.78
C ALA A 78 -16.22 12.70 -4.60
N LEU A 79 -15.62 11.51 -4.69
CA LEU A 79 -14.66 11.04 -3.68
C LEU A 79 -13.39 11.89 -3.70
N TYR A 80 -12.87 12.24 -4.87
CA TYR A 80 -11.70 13.11 -4.97
C TYR A 80 -11.89 14.45 -4.24
N GLN A 81 -13.06 15.09 -4.37
CA GLN A 81 -13.37 16.34 -3.68
C GLN A 81 -13.52 16.22 -2.15
N ASP A 82 -13.85 15.02 -1.65
CA ASP A 82 -13.98 14.75 -0.22
C ASP A 82 -12.62 14.56 0.49
N ALA A 83 -11.52 14.38 -0.26
CA ALA A 83 -10.18 14.13 0.27
C ALA A 83 -9.15 15.18 -0.21
N PRO A 84 -9.23 16.44 0.29
CA PRO A 84 -8.37 17.52 -0.15
C PRO A 84 -6.93 17.35 0.38
N VAL A 85 -6.10 16.62 -0.38
CA VAL A 85 -4.69 16.42 -0.05
C VAL A 85 -3.96 17.78 0.03
N PRO A 86 -3.06 18.01 1.01
CA PRO A 86 -2.42 19.31 1.17
C PRO A 86 -1.66 19.76 -0.09
N THR A 87 -1.91 20.99 -0.52
CA THR A 87 -1.37 21.57 -1.76
C THR A 87 0.16 21.66 -1.80
N ASP A 88 0.80 21.71 -0.63
CA ASP A 88 2.26 21.68 -0.53
C ASP A 88 2.87 20.38 -1.10
N LEU A 89 2.06 19.34 -1.26
CA LEU A 89 2.44 18.06 -1.87
C LEU A 89 2.20 18.01 -3.39
N ASP A 90 1.48 18.97 -3.99
CA ASP A 90 1.10 18.92 -5.41
C ASP A 90 2.29 19.09 -6.36
N ASN A 91 3.30 19.85 -5.94
CA ASN A 91 4.48 20.16 -6.75
C ASN A 91 5.59 19.09 -6.64
N LEU A 92 5.30 17.94 -6.04
CA LEU A 92 6.24 16.83 -5.97
C LEU A 92 6.32 16.11 -7.33
N PRO A 93 7.47 15.51 -7.68
CA PRO A 93 7.66 14.91 -8.99
C PRO A 93 6.84 13.61 -9.13
N GLY A 94 6.04 13.50 -10.19
CA GLY A 94 5.31 12.26 -10.50
C GLY A 94 4.32 11.87 -9.40
N VAL A 95 3.55 12.83 -8.91
CA VAL A 95 2.50 12.62 -7.91
C VAL A 95 1.41 11.70 -8.46
N SER A 96 0.92 10.81 -7.60
CA SER A 96 -0.18 9.89 -7.84
C SER A 96 -0.96 9.72 -6.54
N ASP A 97 -2.28 9.75 -6.60
CA ASP A 97 -3.19 9.65 -5.46
C ASP A 97 -3.89 8.29 -5.50
N THR A 98 -3.13 7.28 -5.07
CA THR A 98 -3.54 5.89 -5.18
C THR A 98 -4.40 5.45 -4.00
N VAL A 99 -5.53 4.81 -4.27
CA VAL A 99 -6.43 4.28 -3.24
C VAL A 99 -6.36 2.77 -3.09
N PHE A 100 -6.81 2.35 -1.92
CA PHE A 100 -6.47 1.07 -1.31
C PHE A 100 -7.59 0.72 -0.33
N PHE A 101 -8.50 -0.17 -0.70
CA PHE A 101 -9.63 -0.49 0.17
C PHE A 101 -10.12 -1.93 0.06
N GLY A 102 -10.73 -2.41 1.13
CA GLY A 102 -11.25 -3.77 1.23
C GLY A 102 -11.48 -4.21 2.68
N LEU A 103 -11.83 -5.48 2.83
CA LEU A 103 -12.13 -6.13 4.11
C LEU A 103 -10.96 -7.03 4.55
N ASN A 104 -10.52 -6.90 5.81
CA ASN A 104 -9.47 -7.73 6.40
C ASN A 104 -8.19 -7.80 5.53
N THR A 105 -7.64 -6.61 5.23
CA THR A 105 -6.61 -6.43 4.21
C THR A 105 -5.21 -6.63 4.79
N GLY A 106 -4.31 -7.14 3.97
CA GLY A 106 -2.90 -7.33 4.32
C GLY A 106 -2.00 -7.10 3.13
N SER A 107 -0.70 -6.94 3.37
CA SER A 107 0.29 -6.89 2.30
C SER A 107 1.53 -7.70 2.64
N CYS A 108 2.20 -8.21 1.60
CA CYS A 108 3.54 -8.75 1.74
C CYS A 108 4.53 -7.66 2.17
N CYS A 109 5.61 -8.05 2.84
CA CYS A 109 6.67 -7.09 3.20
C CYS A 109 7.43 -6.66 1.94
N HIS A 110 7.47 -5.35 1.67
CA HIS A 110 8.08 -4.80 0.47
C HIS A 110 8.68 -3.41 0.70
N ILE A 111 9.41 -2.89 -0.29
CA ILE A 111 9.91 -1.50 -0.33
C ILE A 111 9.32 -0.76 -1.52
N HIS A 112 9.09 0.54 -1.35
CA HIS A 112 9.04 1.45 -2.50
C HIS A 112 10.47 1.69 -2.98
N ALA A 113 10.75 1.30 -4.22
CA ALA A 113 12.10 1.31 -4.78
C ALA A 113 12.54 2.70 -5.25
N HIS A 114 11.57 3.47 -5.76
CA HIS A 114 11.82 4.75 -6.40
C HIS A 114 10.89 5.86 -5.91
N GLU A 115 9.85 5.50 -5.17
CA GLU A 115 8.83 6.39 -4.67
C GLU A 115 8.98 6.62 -3.17
N GLU A 116 8.55 7.78 -2.72
CA GLU A 116 8.18 8.07 -1.34
C GLU A 116 6.65 8.14 -1.28
N ALA A 117 6.09 7.99 -0.08
CA ALA A 117 4.64 8.01 0.10
C ALA A 117 4.21 8.84 1.30
N VAL A 118 3.10 9.56 1.16
CA VAL A 118 2.30 10.01 2.31
C VAL A 118 1.01 9.22 2.30
N VAL A 119 0.85 8.36 3.31
CA VAL A 119 -0.31 7.52 3.53
C VAL A 119 -1.29 8.27 4.43
N PHE A 120 -2.55 8.35 4.04
CA PHE A 120 -3.67 8.88 4.82
C PHE A 120 -4.66 7.75 5.08
N GLN A 121 -4.92 7.47 6.36
CA GLN A 121 -5.95 6.51 6.72
C GLN A 121 -7.30 7.24 6.80
N VAL A 122 -8.27 6.81 5.99
CA VAL A 122 -9.56 7.50 5.87
C VAL A 122 -10.66 6.73 6.59
N VAL A 123 -10.79 5.42 6.34
CA VAL A 123 -11.79 4.55 6.97
C VAL A 123 -11.11 3.38 7.65
N GLY A 124 -11.54 3.05 8.87
CA GLY A 124 -11.01 1.92 9.64
C GLY A 124 -9.57 2.14 10.16
N THR A 125 -9.01 1.11 10.78
CA THR A 125 -7.66 1.16 11.37
C THR A 125 -6.71 0.27 10.57
N LYS A 126 -5.51 0.78 10.29
CA LYS A 126 -4.47 0.02 9.57
C LYS A 126 -3.16 0.04 10.34
N VAL A 127 -2.58 -1.13 10.53
CA VAL A 127 -1.28 -1.30 11.19
C VAL A 127 -0.21 -1.38 10.11
N PHE A 128 0.78 -0.51 10.20
CA PHE A 128 2.01 -0.57 9.42
C PHE A 128 3.11 -1.13 10.31
N THR A 129 3.71 -2.24 9.89
CA THR A 129 4.95 -2.73 10.48
C THR A 129 6.10 -2.31 9.57
N LEU A 130 6.99 -1.47 10.07
CA LEU A 130 8.08 -0.84 9.33
C LEU A 130 9.44 -1.41 9.77
N TYR A 131 10.36 -1.47 8.82
CA TYR A 131 11.77 -1.78 9.05
C TYR A 131 12.63 -0.74 8.35
N PRO A 132 13.67 -0.22 9.03
CA PRO A 132 14.52 0.80 8.45
C PRO A 132 15.36 0.24 7.29
N PRO A 133 15.86 1.09 6.37
CA PRO A 133 16.60 0.64 5.18
C PRO A 133 17.83 -0.23 5.49
N GLU A 134 18.45 -0.07 6.66
CA GLU A 134 19.58 -0.86 7.14
C GLU A 134 19.23 -2.34 7.34
N ASP A 135 17.95 -2.64 7.57
CA ASP A 135 17.42 -3.99 7.78
C ASP A 135 17.04 -4.72 6.50
N VAL A 136 17.10 -4.07 5.34
CA VAL A 136 16.80 -4.70 4.06
C VAL A 136 17.65 -5.96 3.83
N ARG A 137 18.91 -5.98 4.32
CA ARG A 137 19.79 -7.16 4.25
C ARG A 137 19.31 -8.36 5.09
N HIS A 138 18.45 -8.13 6.09
CA HIS A 138 17.90 -9.15 6.98
C HIS A 138 16.51 -9.65 6.52
N LEU A 139 15.93 -9.02 5.51
CA LEU A 139 14.58 -9.29 5.00
C LEU A 139 14.54 -10.22 3.79
N TYR A 140 15.67 -10.79 3.36
CA TYR A 140 15.71 -11.83 2.32
C TYR A 140 14.90 -11.49 1.05
N PHE A 141 15.06 -10.27 0.52
CA PHE A 141 14.37 -9.86 -0.69
C PHE A 141 14.58 -10.84 -1.85
N GLU A 142 13.59 -10.93 -2.73
CA GLU A 142 13.63 -11.78 -3.93
C GLU A 142 14.84 -11.48 -4.81
N PRO A 143 15.28 -12.38 -5.69
CA PRO A 143 16.37 -12.07 -6.63
C PRO A 143 16.09 -10.79 -7.43
N ILE A 144 17.16 -10.09 -7.82
CA ILE A 144 17.05 -8.83 -8.59
C ILE A 144 16.39 -9.02 -9.95
N THR A 145 16.38 -10.26 -10.44
CA THR A 145 15.77 -10.72 -11.69
C THR A 145 14.29 -11.10 -11.52
N GLN A 146 13.71 -10.95 -10.33
CA GLN A 146 12.30 -11.18 -10.02
C GLN A 146 11.69 -9.89 -9.46
N ASP A 147 10.70 -9.95 -8.55
CA ASP A 147 10.22 -8.75 -7.85
C ASP A 147 11.17 -8.35 -6.72
N TYR A 148 12.25 -7.68 -7.11
CA TYR A 148 13.36 -7.27 -6.24
C TYR A 148 12.96 -6.36 -5.06
N ARG A 149 11.70 -5.92 -5.03
CA ARG A 149 11.10 -5.05 -4.02
C ARG A 149 10.34 -5.82 -2.96
N ARG A 150 10.12 -7.13 -3.11
CA ARG A 150 9.42 -7.96 -2.13
C ARG A 150 10.38 -8.78 -1.29
N SER A 151 10.08 -8.89 -0.01
CA SER A 151 10.70 -9.81 0.94
C SER A 151 10.18 -11.21 0.73
N ARG A 152 11.05 -12.23 0.88
CA ARG A 152 10.63 -13.63 0.96
C ARG A 152 10.16 -14.04 2.35
N VAL A 153 10.33 -13.18 3.35
CA VAL A 153 9.87 -13.44 4.70
C VAL A 153 8.37 -13.20 4.76
N VAL A 154 7.63 -14.22 5.16
CA VAL A 154 6.19 -14.13 5.42
C VAL A 154 6.01 -13.63 6.84
N PHE A 155 5.23 -12.55 7.00
CA PHE A 155 4.88 -11.98 8.29
C PHE A 155 3.36 -12.14 8.52
N PRO A 156 2.91 -12.28 9.79
CA PRO A 156 3.71 -12.30 11.02
C PRO A 156 4.39 -13.66 11.32
N GLU A 157 4.06 -14.71 10.57
CA GLU A 157 4.51 -16.10 10.83
C GLU A 157 5.89 -16.41 10.24
N VAL A 158 6.95 -15.82 10.83
CA VAL A 158 8.32 -15.97 10.31
C VAL A 158 8.89 -17.38 10.56
N ASP A 159 9.23 -18.11 9.50
CA ASP A 159 10.09 -19.29 9.59
C ASP A 159 11.55 -18.89 9.84
N TYR A 160 11.90 -18.81 11.12
CA TYR A 160 13.24 -18.43 11.54
C TYR A 160 14.33 -19.51 11.36
N ARG A 161 13.97 -20.74 10.94
CA ARG A 161 14.95 -21.74 10.49
C ARG A 161 15.42 -21.39 9.08
N ARG A 162 14.48 -20.97 8.22
CA ARG A 162 14.75 -20.51 6.85
C ARG A 162 15.30 -19.09 6.78
N PHE A 163 14.84 -18.19 7.67
CA PHE A 163 15.17 -16.77 7.68
C PHE A 163 15.82 -16.32 9.01
N PRO A 164 16.97 -16.90 9.42
CA PRO A 164 17.54 -16.63 10.74
C PRO A 164 17.91 -15.17 11.01
N LEU A 165 18.28 -14.40 9.97
CA LEU A 165 18.63 -12.98 10.09
C LEU A 165 17.42 -12.11 10.42
N ALA A 166 16.18 -12.57 10.17
CA ALA A 166 14.96 -11.84 10.50
C ALA A 166 14.83 -11.58 12.01
N ARG A 167 15.56 -12.32 12.86
CA ARG A 167 15.67 -12.03 14.31
C ARG A 167 16.36 -10.71 14.63
N ARG A 168 17.07 -10.12 13.66
CA ARG A 168 17.83 -8.86 13.82
C ARG A 168 17.04 -7.63 13.36
N LEU A 169 15.79 -7.81 12.93
CA LEU A 169 14.95 -6.74 12.43
C LEU A 169 14.56 -5.78 13.55
N ASN A 170 14.75 -4.49 13.29
CA ASN A 170 14.32 -3.39 14.13
C ASN A 170 12.89 -3.03 13.74
N ARG A 171 11.94 -3.77 14.33
CA ARG A 171 10.51 -3.63 14.07
C ARG A 171 9.98 -2.32 14.65
N ILE A 172 9.25 -1.55 13.84
CA ILE A 172 8.52 -0.36 14.28
C ILE A 172 7.06 -0.52 13.86
N ASP A 173 6.16 -0.60 14.83
CA ASP A 173 4.72 -0.67 14.57
C ASP A 173 4.08 0.72 14.67
N VAL A 174 3.29 1.06 13.66
CA VAL A 174 2.52 2.31 13.60
C VAL A 174 1.07 1.95 13.32
N VAL A 175 0.17 2.38 14.22
CA VAL A 175 -1.28 2.20 14.05
C VAL A 175 -1.86 3.51 13.53
N LEU A 176 -2.43 3.49 12.33
CA LEU A 176 -3.12 4.63 11.75
C LEU A 176 -4.62 4.51 11.97
N LYS A 177 -5.22 5.53 12.58
CA LYS A 177 -6.66 5.70 12.73
C LYS A 177 -7.19 6.66 11.66
N PRO A 178 -8.52 6.73 11.44
CA PRO A 178 -9.12 7.72 10.55
C PRO A 178 -8.61 9.14 10.84
N GLY A 179 -8.09 9.80 9.80
CA GLY A 179 -7.50 11.14 9.85
C GLY A 179 -5.99 11.18 10.10
N ASP A 180 -5.34 10.07 10.47
CA ASP A 180 -3.89 10.03 10.66
C ASP A 180 -3.14 9.96 9.32
N ALA A 181 -1.94 10.52 9.31
CA ALA A 181 -1.02 10.42 8.17
C ALA A 181 0.33 9.78 8.54
N LEU A 182 0.90 9.04 7.61
CA LEU A 182 2.24 8.45 7.70
C LEU A 182 3.06 8.82 6.47
N TYR A 183 4.14 9.56 6.69
CA TYR A 183 5.19 9.68 5.68
C TYR A 183 6.08 8.43 5.72
N LEU A 184 6.22 7.78 4.57
CA LEU A 184 7.04 6.60 4.35
C LEU A 184 8.16 6.96 3.35
N PRO A 185 9.40 7.15 3.84
CA PRO A 185 10.51 7.48 2.96
C PRO A 185 10.85 6.33 2.03
N VAL A 186 11.47 6.64 0.89
CA VAL A 186 11.98 5.62 -0.04
C VAL A 186 12.84 4.60 0.71
N HIS A 187 12.79 3.34 0.28
CA HIS A 187 13.57 2.22 0.82
C HIS A 187 13.20 1.71 2.22
N TRP A 188 12.22 2.31 2.89
CA TRP A 188 11.66 1.73 4.11
C TRP A 188 10.84 0.50 3.78
N ALA A 189 11.25 -0.63 4.35
CA ALA A 189 10.53 -1.88 4.16
C ALA A 189 9.32 -1.89 5.08
N HIS A 190 8.19 -2.38 4.58
CA HIS A 190 6.96 -2.39 5.35
C HIS A 190 6.00 -3.47 4.88
N TRP A 191 5.13 -3.88 5.80
CA TRP A 191 3.91 -4.64 5.51
C TRP A 191 2.77 -4.06 6.33
N THR A 192 1.53 -4.33 5.89
CA THR A 192 0.33 -3.80 6.52
C THR A 192 -0.64 -4.90 6.86
N ALA A 193 -1.44 -4.65 7.90
CA ALA A 193 -2.58 -5.46 8.25
C ALA A 193 -3.72 -4.54 8.72
N ALA A 194 -4.94 -4.90 8.39
CA ALA A 194 -6.14 -4.24 8.86
C ALA A 194 -7.23 -5.27 9.11
N GLU A 195 -8.03 -5.02 10.15
CA GLU A 195 -9.25 -5.78 10.44
C GLU A 195 -10.46 -4.91 10.13
N GLY A 196 -11.52 -5.55 9.64
CA GLY A 196 -12.71 -4.85 9.16
C GLY A 196 -12.49 -4.14 7.83
N PHE A 197 -13.47 -3.31 7.46
CA PHE A 197 -13.41 -2.53 6.23
C PHE A 197 -12.45 -1.35 6.42
N THR A 198 -11.55 -1.18 5.46
CA THR A 198 -10.61 -0.06 5.46
C THR A 198 -10.54 0.63 4.12
N PHE A 199 -10.29 1.94 4.18
CA PHE A 199 -9.98 2.76 3.02
C PHE A 199 -8.76 3.62 3.34
N THR A 200 -7.73 3.50 2.53
CA THR A 200 -6.48 4.24 2.63
C THR A 200 -6.25 5.00 1.33
N LEU A 201 -5.86 6.27 1.43
CA LEU A 201 -5.34 7.06 0.32
C LEU A 201 -3.82 7.17 0.48
N THR A 202 -3.06 6.89 -0.56
CA THR A 202 -1.61 7.03 -0.56
C THR A 202 -1.18 7.96 -1.68
N ARG A 203 -0.63 9.11 -1.31
CA ARG A 203 0.03 10.00 -2.26
C ARG A 203 1.46 9.53 -2.48
N PHE A 204 1.72 8.92 -3.63
CA PHE A 204 3.07 8.57 -4.07
C PHE A 204 3.73 9.75 -4.78
N PHE A 205 5.05 9.85 -4.69
CA PHE A 205 5.85 10.78 -5.47
C PHE A 205 7.27 10.24 -5.67
N GLN A 206 7.93 10.63 -6.75
CA GLN A 206 9.26 10.16 -7.09
C GLN A 206 10.30 10.65 -6.08
N ALA A 207 11.05 9.71 -5.50
CA ALA A 207 12.13 10.01 -4.60
C ALA A 207 13.29 10.68 -5.34
N ARG A 208 13.84 11.75 -4.76
CA ARG A 208 15.07 12.36 -5.27
C ARG A 208 16.23 11.40 -5.02
N LEU A 209 17.20 11.32 -5.95
CA LEU A 209 18.35 10.42 -5.83
C LEU A 209 19.13 10.59 -4.52
N ARG A 210 19.21 11.81 -3.99
CA ARG A 210 19.85 12.09 -2.69
C ARG A 210 19.15 11.46 -1.47
N HIS A 211 17.89 11.04 -1.61
CA HIS A 211 17.15 10.32 -0.56
C HIS A 211 17.42 8.81 -0.61
N TYR A 212 18.04 8.30 -1.69
CA TYR A 212 18.34 6.88 -1.82
C TYR A 212 19.40 6.47 -0.80
N ARG A 213 19.21 5.28 -0.21
CA ARG A 213 20.10 4.74 0.80
C ARG A 213 21.16 3.85 0.17
N PHE A 214 22.38 4.39 0.04
CA PHE A 214 23.53 3.69 -0.52
C PHE A 214 24.42 3.05 0.56
N PRO A 215 25.11 1.94 0.26
CA PRO A 215 25.08 1.21 -1.01
C PRO A 215 23.79 0.39 -1.20
N SER A 216 23.24 -0.16 -0.12
CA SER A 216 21.99 -0.95 -0.13
C SER A 216 20.92 -0.23 0.69
N PRO A 217 19.65 -0.24 0.26
CA PRO A 217 19.11 -0.86 -0.96
C PRO A 217 19.24 -0.04 -2.27
N GLY A 218 19.82 1.15 -2.25
CA GLY A 218 19.88 2.07 -3.39
C GLY A 218 20.46 1.46 -4.68
N ILE A 219 21.64 0.83 -4.64
CA ILE A 219 22.25 0.18 -5.81
C ILE A 219 21.33 -0.92 -6.34
N ARG A 220 20.76 -1.72 -5.43
CA ARG A 220 19.87 -2.83 -5.76
C ARG A 220 18.62 -2.33 -6.49
N CYS A 221 17.99 -1.26 -6.01
CA CYS A 221 16.80 -0.69 -6.67
C CYS A 221 17.14 -0.14 -8.06
N ILE A 222 18.28 0.55 -8.22
CA ILE A 222 18.72 1.05 -9.53
C ILE A 222 18.95 -0.10 -10.51
N LEU A 223 19.69 -1.12 -10.10
CA LEU A 223 19.97 -2.29 -10.95
C LEU A 223 18.68 -3.06 -11.29
N GLY A 224 17.76 -3.21 -10.33
CA GLY A 224 16.46 -3.84 -10.54
C GLY A 224 15.65 -3.12 -11.63
N ARG A 225 15.57 -1.78 -11.55
CA ARG A 225 14.91 -0.97 -12.59
C ARG A 225 15.54 -1.12 -13.96
N LEU A 226 16.88 -1.10 -14.05
CA LEU A 226 17.58 -1.30 -15.32
C LEU A 226 17.27 -2.66 -15.94
N ILE A 227 17.27 -3.73 -15.13
CA ILE A 227 16.94 -5.08 -15.59
C ILE A 227 15.49 -5.14 -16.10
N GLN A 228 14.55 -4.53 -15.38
CA GLN A 228 13.15 -4.45 -15.80
C GLN A 228 13.00 -3.73 -17.15
N LEU A 229 13.61 -2.54 -17.28
CA LEU A 229 13.58 -1.77 -18.54
C LEU A 229 14.20 -2.53 -19.73
N MET A 230 15.21 -3.37 -19.50
CA MET A 230 15.79 -4.22 -20.55
C MET A 230 14.87 -5.38 -20.96
N ARG A 231 14.00 -5.85 -20.06
CA ARG A 231 13.01 -6.91 -20.36
C ARG A 231 11.82 -6.36 -21.13
N ASP A 232 11.30 -5.21 -20.71
CA ASP A 232 10.11 -4.60 -21.32
C ASP A 232 10.37 -4.11 -22.77
N ARG A 233 11.64 -4.01 -23.16
CA ARG A 233 12.06 -3.68 -24.54
C ARG A 233 12.15 -4.88 -25.48
N LYS A 234 11.95 -6.11 -24.99
CA LYS A 234 11.95 -7.34 -25.79
C LYS A 234 10.53 -7.81 -26.05
#